data_AF-A0A1I1SV31-F1
#
_entry.id   AF-A0A1I1SV31-F1
#
_cell.length_a   1.000
_cell.length_b   1.000
_cell.length_c   1.000
_cell.angle_alpha   90.00
_cell.angle_beta   90.00
_cell.angle_gamma   90.00
#
_symmetry.space_group_name_H-M   'P 1'
#
loop_
_entity.id
_entity.type
_entity.pdbx_description
1 polymer ?
#
loop_
_entity_poly.entity_id
_entity_poly.type
_entity_poly.pdbx_seq_one_letter_code
_entity_poly.pdbx_strand_id
1 'polypeptide(L)'
;MGPVRLHPLAALLCAPLALACGEPKPGAQSKSIAAAFEHQRDPAASAKQAGEDMRRLKEKVEADRERAIAAEIDKAATVPASLPADIKTACTEMRAAYDAFVGQRVRGDQTESERWAVMKGVDLDPAEERCVAQNNLRFAACQTHAFREATPGIARERAQELIDTCAKKTGAPTRAELQEAERAGEALKPS
;
A
#
# COMPACT_ATOMS: atom_id res chain seq x y z
N MET A 1 20.50 19.22 -16.82
CA MET A 1 20.86 20.40 -16.00
C MET A 1 19.93 21.54 -16.38
N GLY A 2 18.85 21.75 -15.62
CA GLY A 2 17.87 22.81 -15.87
C GLY A 2 18.01 23.94 -14.83
N PRO A 3 17.65 25.19 -15.17
CA PRO A 3 17.87 26.33 -14.28
C PRO A 3 16.87 26.35 -13.10
N VAL A 4 17.43 26.49 -11.90
CA VAL A 4 16.72 26.68 -10.63
C VAL A 4 16.26 28.13 -10.53
N ARG A 5 14.96 28.36 -10.33
CA ARG A 5 14.40 29.69 -10.01
C ARG A 5 14.31 29.86 -8.49
N LEU A 6 15.23 30.65 -7.95
CA LEU A 6 15.16 31.25 -6.61
C LEU A 6 14.01 32.28 -6.57
N HIS A 7 13.12 32.18 -5.59
CA HIS A 7 12.26 33.29 -5.17
C HIS A 7 12.77 33.84 -3.83
N PRO A 8 12.82 35.18 -3.66
CA PRO A 8 13.39 35.83 -2.49
C PRO A 8 12.39 35.98 -1.34
N LEU A 9 12.96 36.27 -0.17
CA LEU A 9 12.32 36.55 1.10
C LEU A 9 11.27 37.68 1.01
N ALA A 10 10.18 37.51 1.74
CA ALA A 10 9.40 38.60 2.31
C ALA A 10 9.30 38.40 3.83
N ALA A 11 10.26 39.01 4.54
CA ALA A 11 10.13 39.39 5.95
C ALA A 11 9.43 40.75 6.04
N LEU A 12 8.76 41.04 7.18
CA LEU A 12 8.19 42.31 7.71
C LEU A 12 6.77 42.00 8.26
N LEU A 13 6.27 42.38 9.45
CA LEU A 13 6.63 43.23 10.60
C LEU A 13 5.69 42.83 11.77
N CYS A 14 6.19 42.62 13.00
CA CYS A 14 6.01 43.47 14.19
C CYS A 14 4.70 44.27 14.33
N ALA A 15 3.91 43.99 15.40
CA ALA A 15 3.65 44.93 16.51
C ALA A 15 2.77 44.29 17.62
N PRO A 16 3.20 44.32 18.89
CA PRO A 16 2.35 44.05 20.05
C PRO A 16 1.71 45.36 20.54
N LEU A 17 0.37 45.40 20.61
CA LEU A 17 -0.34 46.47 21.32
C LEU A 17 -0.52 46.06 22.79
N ALA A 18 0.35 46.60 23.64
CA ALA A 18 0.05 46.79 25.05
C ALA A 18 -0.78 48.07 25.20
N LEU A 19 -1.94 47.99 25.86
CA LEU A 19 -2.61 49.10 26.53
C LEU A 19 -3.81 48.58 27.33
N ALA A 20 -3.65 48.42 28.63
CA ALA A 20 -4.52 48.99 29.68
C ALA A 20 -4.26 48.29 31.03
N CYS A 21 -3.32 48.85 31.81
CA CYS A 21 -3.33 48.74 33.26
C CYS A 21 -4.55 49.50 33.79
N GLY A 22 -5.58 48.77 34.21
CA GLY A 22 -6.61 49.29 35.12
C GLY A 22 -6.29 48.81 36.53
N GLU A 23 -6.09 49.73 37.46
CA GLU A 23 -5.99 49.44 38.89
C GLU A 23 -7.22 48.64 39.38
N PRO A 24 -7.04 47.57 40.19
CA PRO A 24 -8.14 46.76 40.67
C PRO A 24 -8.82 47.42 41.87
N LYS A 25 -10.11 47.73 41.70
CA LYS A 25 -11.02 48.13 42.77
C LYS A 25 -11.37 46.88 43.62
N PRO A 26 -11.12 46.86 44.94
CA PRO A 26 -11.47 45.71 45.76
C PRO A 26 -12.96 45.70 46.05
N GLY A 27 -13.64 44.64 45.61
CA GLY A 27 -15.01 44.34 46.03
C GLY A 27 -16.05 44.54 44.94
N ALA A 28 -16.13 43.59 44.00
CA ALA A 28 -17.37 43.11 43.38
C ALA A 28 -17.02 42.08 42.30
N GLN A 29 -16.92 40.80 42.65
CA GLN A 29 -17.21 39.64 41.80
C GLN A 29 -16.76 38.34 42.50
N SER A 30 -17.52 37.88 43.50
CA SER A 30 -17.34 36.56 44.12
C SER A 30 -18.35 35.52 43.61
N LYS A 31 -19.10 35.81 42.54
CA LYS A 31 -20.09 34.86 41.97
C LYS A 31 -19.77 34.38 40.54
N SER A 32 -18.74 34.88 39.87
CA SER A 32 -18.39 34.44 38.49
C SER A 32 -17.20 33.48 38.43
N ILE A 33 -16.33 33.44 39.45
CA ILE A 33 -15.16 32.54 39.44
C ILE A 33 -15.56 31.09 39.75
N ALA A 34 -16.57 30.86 40.59
CA ALA A 34 -17.07 29.50 40.87
C ALA A 34 -17.75 28.85 39.65
N ALA A 35 -18.44 29.64 38.81
CA ALA A 35 -19.06 29.15 37.57
C ALA A 35 -18.04 28.80 36.47
N ALA A 36 -16.80 29.31 36.55
CA ALA A 36 -15.73 28.96 35.63
C ALA A 36 -15.09 27.58 35.93
N PHE A 37 -15.35 27.01 37.11
CA PHE A 37 -14.80 25.71 37.53
C PHE A 37 -15.80 24.55 37.53
N GLU A 38 -17.11 24.79 37.38
CA GLU A 38 -18.12 23.72 37.21
C GLU A 38 -17.99 22.96 35.88
N HIS A 39 -17.15 23.43 34.96
CA HIS A 39 -16.75 22.72 33.75
C HIS A 39 -15.37 22.05 33.83
N GLN A 40 -14.83 21.83 35.04
CA GLN A 40 -13.76 20.84 35.22
C GLN A 40 -14.32 19.45 34.93
N ARG A 41 -14.38 19.13 33.63
CA ARG A 41 -14.60 17.78 33.10
C ARG A 41 -13.75 16.82 33.90
N ASP A 42 -14.38 15.81 34.48
CA ASP A 42 -13.73 14.69 35.12
C ASP A 42 -12.57 14.19 34.23
N PRO A 43 -11.30 14.40 34.63
CA PRO A 43 -10.15 14.10 33.80
C PRO A 43 -10.04 12.59 33.49
N ALA A 44 -10.69 11.73 34.28
CA ALA A 44 -10.74 10.29 34.02
C ALA A 44 -11.74 9.94 32.91
N ALA A 45 -12.88 10.64 32.83
CA ALA A 45 -13.86 10.46 31.76
C ALA A 45 -13.33 11.01 30.41
N SER A 46 -12.60 12.12 30.44
CA SER A 46 -11.98 12.70 29.23
C SER A 46 -10.82 11.85 28.69
N ALA A 47 -10.04 11.20 29.57
CA ALA A 47 -8.96 10.30 29.16
C ALA A 47 -9.48 9.03 28.48
N LYS A 48 -10.56 8.42 28.99
CA LYS A 48 -11.18 7.25 28.36
C LYS A 48 -11.75 7.57 26.99
N GLN A 49 -12.47 8.69 26.87
CA GLN A 49 -13.04 9.14 25.60
C GLN A 49 -11.94 9.46 24.57
N ALA A 50 -10.86 10.14 24.97
CA ALA A 50 -9.72 10.40 24.10
C ALA A 50 -9.04 9.10 23.63
N GLY A 51 -8.94 8.08 24.50
CA GLY A 51 -8.41 6.77 24.12
C GLY A 51 -9.27 6.03 23.09
N GLU A 52 -10.60 6.07 23.26
CA GLU A 52 -11.55 5.49 22.30
C GLU A 52 -11.54 6.22 20.96
N ASP A 53 -11.48 7.55 20.97
CA ASP A 53 -11.40 8.36 19.75
C ASP A 53 -10.09 8.10 19.00
N MET A 54 -8.97 7.98 19.71
CA MET A 54 -7.68 7.61 19.11
C MET A 54 -7.70 6.20 18.52
N ARG A 55 -8.36 5.23 19.18
CA ARG A 55 -8.51 3.87 18.64
C ARG A 55 -9.35 3.88 17.36
N ARG A 56 -10.50 4.55 17.39
CA ARG A 56 -11.38 4.70 16.21
C ARG A 56 -10.68 5.43 15.06
N LEU A 57 -9.87 6.44 15.35
CA LEU A 57 -9.10 7.15 14.33
C LEU A 57 -8.06 6.23 13.70
N LYS A 58 -7.30 5.46 14.50
CA LYS A 58 -6.35 4.47 13.99
C LYS A 58 -7.04 3.42 13.10
N GLU A 59 -8.15 2.85 13.57
CA GLU A 59 -8.92 1.87 12.79
C GLU A 59 -9.40 2.44 11.45
N LYS A 60 -9.88 3.70 11.43
CA LYS A 60 -10.27 4.38 10.18
C LYS A 60 -9.09 4.59 9.25
N VAL A 61 -7.95 5.06 9.77
CA VAL A 61 -6.74 5.32 8.98
C VAL A 61 -6.22 4.02 8.36
N GLU A 62 -6.15 2.93 9.11
CA GLU A 62 -5.74 1.64 8.56
C GLU A 62 -6.75 1.09 7.54
N ALA A 63 -8.06 1.26 7.78
CA ALA A 63 -9.08 0.87 6.81
C ALA A 63 -9.01 1.69 5.51
N ASP A 64 -8.75 2.99 5.61
CA ASP A 64 -8.53 3.86 4.45
C ASP A 64 -7.27 3.47 3.69
N ARG A 65 -6.19 3.13 4.40
CA ARG A 65 -4.94 2.64 3.81
C ARG A 65 -5.15 1.32 3.07
N GLU A 66 -5.80 0.33 3.68
CA GLU A 66 -6.09 -0.95 3.03
C GLU A 66 -7.00 -0.76 1.79
N ARG A 67 -7.99 0.15 1.86
CA ARG A 67 -8.81 0.50 0.69
C ARG A 67 -7.98 1.12 -0.42
N ALA A 68 -7.06 2.02 -0.10
CA ALA A 68 -6.18 2.63 -1.08
C ALA A 68 -5.26 1.60 -1.74
N ILE A 69 -4.66 0.71 -0.96
CA ILE A 69 -3.83 -0.40 -1.46
C ILE A 69 -4.64 -1.31 -2.38
N ALA A 70 -5.86 -1.70 -1.97
CA ALA A 70 -6.72 -2.53 -2.80
C ALA A 70 -7.09 -1.85 -4.12
N ALA A 71 -7.33 -0.54 -4.12
CA ALA A 71 -7.59 0.22 -5.33
C ALA A 71 -6.36 0.33 -6.25
N GLU A 72 -5.16 0.50 -5.69
CA GLU A 72 -3.91 0.47 -6.47
C GLU A 72 -3.67 -0.90 -7.10
N ILE A 73 -3.90 -1.98 -6.34
CA ILE A 73 -3.83 -3.36 -6.85
C ILE A 73 -4.83 -3.56 -7.98
N ASP A 74 -6.09 -3.14 -7.80
CA ASP A 74 -7.12 -3.29 -8.82
C ASP A 74 -6.76 -2.56 -10.12
N LYS A 75 -6.22 -1.34 -9.99
CA LYS A 75 -5.75 -0.53 -11.12
C LYS A 75 -4.59 -1.21 -11.86
N ALA A 76 -3.60 -1.73 -11.13
CA ALA A 76 -2.45 -2.41 -11.72
C ALA A 76 -2.85 -3.74 -12.38
N ALA A 77 -3.77 -4.49 -11.76
CA ALA A 77 -4.32 -5.74 -12.27
C ALA A 77 -5.36 -5.51 -13.38
N THR A 78 -4.97 -4.82 -14.44
CA THR A 78 -5.79 -4.61 -15.63
C THR A 78 -5.36 -5.54 -16.75
N VAL A 79 -6.32 -6.11 -17.49
CA VAL A 79 -6.06 -6.85 -18.72
C VAL A 79 -5.92 -5.84 -19.86
N PRO A 80 -4.75 -5.71 -20.50
CA PRO A 80 -4.59 -4.80 -21.63
C PRO A 80 -5.54 -5.12 -22.78
N ALA A 81 -5.95 -4.10 -23.54
CA ALA A 81 -6.86 -4.28 -24.68
C ALA A 81 -6.20 -5.10 -25.82
N SER A 82 -4.90 -4.91 -26.03
CA SER A 82 -4.09 -5.71 -26.94
C SER A 82 -3.42 -6.86 -26.19
N LEU A 83 -3.70 -8.09 -26.60
CA LEU A 83 -3.05 -9.27 -26.06
C LEU A 83 -1.84 -9.65 -26.93
N PRO A 84 -0.81 -10.32 -26.35
CA PRO A 84 0.26 -10.93 -27.13
C PRO A 84 -0.27 -11.96 -28.14
N ALA A 85 0.54 -12.30 -29.15
CA ALA A 85 0.14 -13.19 -30.23
C ALA A 85 -0.16 -14.62 -29.77
N ASP A 86 0.63 -15.13 -28.83
CA ASP A 86 0.50 -16.48 -28.28
C ASP A 86 0.95 -16.55 -26.81
N ILE A 87 0.61 -17.67 -26.17
CA ILE A 87 0.88 -17.88 -24.75
C ILE A 87 2.38 -17.90 -24.42
N LYS A 88 3.22 -18.43 -25.32
CA LYS A 88 4.66 -18.52 -25.07
C LYS A 88 5.26 -17.12 -25.02
N THR A 89 4.94 -16.28 -26.01
CA THR A 89 5.34 -14.87 -25.99
C THR A 89 4.82 -14.15 -24.76
N ALA A 90 3.55 -14.35 -24.40
CA ALA A 90 2.97 -13.71 -23.21
C ALA A 90 3.69 -14.09 -21.91
N CYS A 91 4.02 -15.38 -21.74
CA CYS A 91 4.69 -15.86 -20.53
C CYS A 91 6.16 -15.44 -20.48
N THR A 92 6.86 -15.36 -21.62
CA THR A 92 8.21 -14.79 -21.68
C THR A 92 8.21 -13.29 -21.33
N GLU A 93 7.23 -12.53 -21.82
CA GLU A 93 7.07 -11.11 -21.44
C GLU A 93 6.72 -10.95 -19.96
N MET A 94 5.86 -11.83 -19.43
CA MET A 94 5.51 -11.86 -18.01
C MET A 94 6.73 -12.17 -17.15
N ARG A 95 7.56 -13.14 -17.54
CA ARG A 95 8.83 -13.47 -16.86
C ARG A 95 9.76 -12.27 -16.81
N ALA A 96 9.92 -11.56 -17.92
CA ALA A 96 10.76 -10.36 -17.97
C ALA A 96 10.19 -9.23 -17.10
N ALA A 97 8.87 -9.03 -17.10
CA ALA A 97 8.22 -8.07 -16.23
C ALA A 97 8.37 -8.44 -14.75
N TYR A 98 8.30 -9.74 -14.41
CA TYR A 98 8.49 -10.22 -13.06
C TYR A 98 9.94 -10.01 -12.57
N ASP A 99 10.95 -10.27 -13.43
CA ASP A 99 12.35 -9.95 -13.13
C ASP A 99 12.53 -8.45 -12.82
N ALA A 100 11.98 -7.58 -13.68
CA ALA A 100 12.04 -6.14 -13.46
C ALA A 100 11.33 -5.71 -12.17
N PHE A 101 10.19 -6.31 -11.86
CA PHE A 101 9.41 -6.04 -10.66
C PHE A 101 10.18 -6.43 -9.37
N VAL A 102 10.79 -7.63 -9.33
CA VAL A 102 11.64 -8.03 -8.21
C VAL A 102 12.89 -7.16 -8.13
N GLY A 103 13.49 -6.80 -9.27
CA GLY A 103 14.63 -5.88 -9.34
C GLY A 103 14.32 -4.50 -8.77
N GLN A 104 13.11 -3.98 -8.97
CA GLN A 104 12.66 -2.74 -8.32
C GLN A 104 12.48 -2.92 -6.81
N ARG A 105 11.94 -4.07 -6.38
CA ARG A 105 11.70 -4.40 -4.97
C ARG A 105 12.98 -4.38 -4.14
N VAL A 106 14.05 -4.98 -4.67
CA VAL A 106 15.36 -5.10 -4.01
C VAL A 106 16.29 -3.91 -4.28
N ARG A 107 15.81 -2.89 -5.01
CA ARG A 107 16.61 -1.70 -5.33
C ARG A 107 16.98 -0.97 -4.03
N GLY A 108 18.29 -0.84 -3.79
CA GLY A 108 18.84 -0.21 -2.60
C GLY A 108 19.33 -1.20 -1.54
N ASP A 109 19.07 -2.50 -1.72
CA ASP A 109 19.68 -3.57 -0.95
C ASP A 109 20.65 -4.35 -1.86
N GLN A 110 21.95 -4.09 -1.69
CA GLN A 110 22.99 -4.71 -2.52
C GLN A 110 23.04 -6.23 -2.33
N THR A 111 22.88 -6.71 -1.09
CA THR A 111 22.93 -8.14 -0.77
C THR A 111 21.75 -8.88 -1.39
N GLU A 112 20.54 -8.31 -1.30
CA GLU A 112 19.38 -8.92 -1.96
C GLU A 112 19.45 -8.84 -3.48
N SER A 113 19.99 -7.75 -4.03
CA SER A 113 20.19 -7.59 -5.47
C SER A 113 21.16 -8.64 -6.03
N GLU A 114 22.28 -8.89 -5.35
CA GLU A 114 23.23 -9.93 -5.73
C GLU A 114 22.62 -11.33 -5.60
N ARG A 115 21.90 -11.60 -4.51
CA ARG A 115 21.18 -12.86 -4.32
C ARG A 115 20.15 -13.07 -5.45
N TRP A 116 19.40 -12.04 -5.81
CA TRP A 116 18.44 -12.11 -6.91
C TRP A 116 19.14 -12.38 -8.24
N ALA A 117 20.24 -11.69 -8.54
CA ALA A 117 20.99 -11.89 -9.79
C ALA A 117 21.43 -13.34 -10.00
N VAL A 118 21.80 -14.05 -8.92
CA VAL A 118 22.20 -15.47 -8.95
C VAL A 118 20.98 -16.40 -8.96
N MET A 119 19.98 -16.14 -8.12
CA MET A 119 18.90 -17.09 -7.85
C MET A 119 17.66 -16.90 -8.72
N LYS A 120 17.55 -15.81 -9.49
CA LYS A 120 16.33 -15.48 -10.23
C LYS A 120 15.83 -16.60 -11.14
N GLY A 121 16.71 -17.40 -11.74
CA GLY A 121 16.28 -18.55 -12.57
C GLY A 121 15.42 -19.55 -11.81
N VAL A 122 15.72 -19.79 -10.53
CA VAL A 122 14.99 -20.71 -9.65
C VAL A 122 13.55 -20.25 -9.43
N ASP A 123 13.29 -18.94 -9.45
CA ASP A 123 11.95 -18.37 -9.28
C ASP A 123 11.25 -18.10 -10.62
N LEU A 124 11.99 -17.58 -11.60
CA LEU A 124 11.47 -17.12 -12.88
C LEU A 124 11.13 -18.27 -13.83
N ASP A 125 11.94 -19.33 -13.88
CA ASP A 125 11.73 -20.41 -14.84
C ASP A 125 10.47 -21.23 -14.46
N PRO A 126 10.26 -21.64 -13.20
CA PRO A 126 9.00 -22.27 -12.80
C PRO A 126 7.78 -21.34 -12.92
N ALA A 127 7.97 -20.02 -12.82
CA ALA A 127 6.89 -19.06 -13.02
C ALA A 127 6.44 -19.01 -14.50
N GLU A 128 7.39 -19.00 -15.43
CA GLU A 128 7.10 -19.08 -16.88
C GLU A 128 6.47 -20.43 -17.24
N GLU A 129 7.01 -21.54 -16.74
CA GLU A 129 6.45 -22.88 -16.98
C GLU A 129 5.00 -23.00 -16.50
N ARG A 130 4.70 -22.52 -15.27
CA ARG A 130 3.32 -22.49 -14.75
C ARG A 130 2.42 -21.60 -15.59
N CYS A 131 2.90 -20.45 -16.04
CA CYS A 131 2.15 -19.57 -16.93
C CYS A 131 1.78 -20.26 -18.24
N VAL A 132 2.75 -20.96 -18.86
CA VAL A 132 2.51 -21.72 -20.09
C VAL A 132 1.52 -22.86 -19.83
N ALA A 133 1.68 -23.59 -18.72
CA ALA A 133 0.80 -24.70 -18.35
C ALA A 133 -0.65 -24.25 -18.09
N GLN A 134 -0.85 -23.06 -17.51
CA GLN A 134 -2.17 -22.47 -17.30
C GLN A 134 -2.86 -22.08 -18.61
N ASN A 135 -2.10 -21.87 -19.68
CA ASN A 135 -2.59 -21.58 -21.03
C ASN A 135 -3.68 -20.48 -21.08
N ASN A 136 -3.53 -19.44 -20.26
CA ASN A 136 -4.48 -18.32 -20.18
C ASN A 136 -3.79 -17.01 -20.58
N LEU A 137 -3.96 -16.63 -21.85
CA LEU A 137 -3.33 -15.45 -22.44
C LEU A 137 -3.71 -14.14 -21.72
N ARG A 138 -4.98 -14.03 -21.28
CA ARG A 138 -5.47 -12.84 -20.56
C ARG A 138 -4.82 -12.73 -19.17
N PHE A 139 -4.64 -13.86 -18.50
CA PHE A 139 -3.97 -13.90 -17.20
C PHE A 139 -2.49 -13.52 -17.30
N ALA A 140 -1.78 -14.08 -18.28
CA ALA A 140 -0.39 -13.72 -18.55
C ALA A 140 -0.24 -12.22 -18.85
N ALA A 141 -1.09 -11.67 -19.74
CA ALA A 141 -1.08 -10.24 -20.07
C ALA A 141 -1.41 -9.35 -18.86
N CYS A 142 -2.36 -9.77 -18.00
CA CYS A 142 -2.67 -9.06 -16.76
C CYS A 142 -1.45 -9.01 -15.84
N GLN A 143 -0.79 -10.14 -15.60
CA GLN A 143 0.40 -10.20 -14.75
C GLN A 143 1.54 -9.33 -15.32
N THR A 144 1.80 -9.40 -16.62
CA THR A 144 2.79 -8.53 -17.28
C THR A 144 2.52 -7.05 -17.04
N HIS A 145 1.27 -6.62 -17.22
CA HIS A 145 0.87 -5.23 -16.95
C HIS A 145 1.00 -4.88 -15.47
N ALA A 146 0.47 -5.75 -14.60
CA ALA A 146 0.50 -5.57 -13.16
C ALA A 146 1.92 -5.41 -12.61
N PHE A 147 2.88 -6.22 -13.06
CA PHE A 147 4.27 -6.11 -12.65
C PHE A 147 4.97 -4.84 -13.16
N ARG A 148 4.51 -4.26 -14.27
CA ARG A 148 5.05 -2.99 -14.79
C ARG A 148 4.49 -1.78 -14.05
N GLU A 149 3.22 -1.83 -13.66
CA GLU A 149 2.49 -0.68 -13.11
C GLU A 149 2.42 -0.66 -11.57
N ALA A 150 2.67 -1.79 -10.91
CA ALA A 150 2.59 -1.88 -9.46
C ALA A 150 3.65 -1.02 -8.77
N THR A 151 3.26 -0.37 -7.68
CA THR A 151 4.16 0.45 -6.88
C THR A 151 5.14 -0.42 -6.09
N PRO A 152 6.31 0.11 -5.67
CA PRO A 152 7.27 -0.64 -4.85
C PRO A 152 6.69 -1.16 -3.52
N GLY A 153 5.67 -0.49 -2.97
CA GLY A 153 4.94 -0.96 -1.77
C GLY A 153 4.18 -2.25 -2.04
N ILE A 154 3.42 -2.31 -3.12
CA ILE A 154 2.73 -3.54 -3.57
C ILE A 154 3.75 -4.64 -3.85
N ALA A 155 4.88 -4.31 -4.48
CA ALA A 155 5.92 -5.29 -4.79
C ALA A 155 6.52 -5.98 -3.57
N ARG A 156 6.68 -5.24 -2.46
CA ARG A 156 7.23 -5.79 -1.22
C ARG A 156 6.22 -6.59 -0.41
N GLU A 157 5.01 -6.05 -0.28
CA GLU A 157 4.08 -6.52 0.76
C GLU A 157 2.89 -7.29 0.19
N ARG A 158 2.51 -7.04 -1.07
CA ARG A 158 1.20 -7.45 -1.63
C ARG A 158 1.28 -8.09 -3.03
N ALA A 159 2.44 -8.62 -3.41
CA ALA A 159 2.64 -9.23 -4.73
C ALA A 159 1.68 -10.40 -5.00
N GLN A 160 1.36 -11.22 -3.98
CA GLN A 160 0.41 -12.33 -4.15
C GLN A 160 -1.02 -11.83 -4.39
N GLU A 161 -1.47 -10.81 -3.67
CA GLU A 161 -2.80 -10.23 -3.87
C GLU A 161 -2.96 -9.58 -5.25
N LEU A 162 -1.87 -9.01 -5.79
CA LEU A 162 -1.82 -8.52 -7.16
C LEU A 162 -2.07 -9.65 -8.17
N ILE A 163 -1.39 -10.78 -8.01
CA ILE A 163 -1.55 -11.97 -8.87
C ILE A 163 -2.96 -12.56 -8.73
N ASP A 164 -3.46 -12.70 -7.50
CA ASP A 164 -4.79 -13.25 -7.24
C ASP A 164 -5.90 -12.34 -7.81
N THR A 165 -5.69 -11.03 -7.83
CA THR A 165 -6.62 -10.09 -8.47
C THR A 165 -6.64 -10.28 -9.99
N CYS A 166 -5.47 -10.47 -10.61
CA CYS A 166 -5.41 -10.87 -12.02
C CYS A 166 -6.12 -12.20 -12.28
N ALA A 167 -5.96 -13.18 -11.39
CA ALA A 167 -6.57 -14.50 -11.53
C ALA A 167 -8.11 -14.39 -11.50
N LYS A 168 -8.64 -13.68 -10.48
CA LYS A 168 -10.07 -13.39 -10.34
C LYS A 168 -10.66 -12.69 -11.57
N LYS A 169 -9.97 -11.69 -12.13
CA LYS A 169 -10.44 -10.94 -13.31
C LYS A 169 -10.42 -11.74 -14.61
N THR A 170 -9.63 -12.81 -14.67
CA THR A 170 -9.39 -13.59 -15.89
C THR A 170 -9.95 -15.01 -15.82
N GLY A 171 -10.50 -15.40 -14.67
CA GLY A 171 -11.01 -16.75 -14.43
C GLY A 171 -9.90 -17.81 -14.32
N ALA A 172 -8.65 -17.40 -14.06
CA ALA A 172 -7.57 -18.34 -13.79
C ALA A 172 -7.64 -18.82 -12.33
N PRO A 173 -7.20 -20.06 -12.03
CA PRO A 173 -7.11 -20.53 -10.65
C PRO A 173 -6.06 -19.73 -9.88
N THR A 174 -6.42 -19.34 -8.67
CA THR A 174 -5.54 -18.71 -7.69
C THR A 174 -4.52 -19.70 -7.14
N ARG A 175 -3.48 -19.19 -6.47
CA ARG A 175 -2.47 -20.05 -5.84
C ARG A 175 -3.07 -20.99 -4.78
N ALA A 176 -4.04 -20.50 -4.01
CA ALA A 176 -4.71 -21.31 -3.00
C ALA A 176 -5.44 -22.50 -3.62
N GLU A 177 -6.22 -22.26 -4.69
CA GLU A 177 -6.94 -23.32 -5.41
C GLU A 177 -6.00 -24.35 -6.02
N LEU A 178 -4.86 -23.91 -6.58
CA LEU A 178 -3.84 -24.81 -7.12
C LEU A 178 -3.23 -25.70 -6.01
N GLN A 179 -2.90 -25.13 -4.85
CA GLN A 179 -2.35 -25.88 -3.73
C GLN A 179 -3.37 -26.89 -3.15
N GLU A 180 -4.64 -26.53 -3.12
CA GLU A 180 -5.71 -27.44 -2.72
C GLU A 180 -5.84 -28.61 -3.70
N ALA A 181 -5.78 -28.33 -5.01
CA ALA A 181 -5.81 -29.36 -6.04
C ALA A 181 -4.58 -30.30 -5.97
N GLU A 182 -3.38 -29.77 -5.73
CA GLU A 182 -2.16 -30.56 -5.54
C GLU A 182 -2.27 -31.51 -4.33
N ARG A 183 -2.74 -30.98 -3.19
CA ARG A 183 -2.96 -31.79 -1.97
C ARG A 183 -4.00 -32.88 -2.18
N ALA A 184 -5.09 -32.57 -2.88
CA ALA A 184 -6.11 -33.55 -3.21
C ALA A 184 -5.58 -34.64 -4.17
N GLY A 185 -4.74 -34.27 -5.13
CA GLY A 185 -4.09 -35.21 -6.06
C GLY A 185 -3.07 -36.12 -5.39
N GLU A 186 -2.33 -35.62 -4.40
CA GLU A 186 -1.35 -36.42 -3.65
C GLU A 186 -2.01 -37.44 -2.72
N ALA A 187 -3.16 -37.10 -2.14
CA ALA A 187 -3.96 -38.01 -1.32
C ALA A 187 -4.51 -39.23 -2.10
N LEU A 188 -4.50 -39.19 -3.43
CA LEU A 188 -5.03 -40.23 -4.31
C LEU A 188 -3.95 -41.15 -4.91
N LYS A 189 -2.66 -40.91 -4.65
CA LYS A 189 -1.59 -41.81 -5.11
C LYS A 189 -1.53 -43.05 -4.19
N PRO A 190 -1.81 -44.27 -4.71
CA PRO A 190 -1.67 -45.48 -3.91
C PRO A 190 -0.20 -45.68 -3.50
N SER A 191 0.02 -46.02 -2.22
CA SER A 191 1.33 -46.29 -1.63
C SER A 191 2.05 -47.48 -2.25
#